data_AF-A0A938XTE9-F1
#
_entry.id   AF-A0A938XTE9-F1
#
_cell.length_a   1.000
_cell.length_b   1.000
_cell.length_c   1.000
_cell.angle_alpha   90.00
_cell.angle_beta   90.00
_cell.angle_gamma   90.00
#
_symmetry.space_group_name_H-M   'P 1'
#
loop_
_entity.id
_entity.type
_entity.pdbx_description
1 polymer ?
#
loop_
_entity_poly.entity_id
_entity_poly.type
_entity_poly.pdbx_seq_one_letter_code
_entity_poly.pdbx_strand_id
1 'polypeptide(L)'
;MLRIGSTKGLTLIEVLLALVIMGLIISITLPNFNQLLESVDQKAARRQMVNLFNKLQRKAVTAAQIEKVRIENNRLIYRNSAGEKTVFGRGMQQIKLEKGSNPLSFYPNGSSSGVQLLLITNNGNKIKIEVDKITGQTTVEEVK
;
A
#
# COMPACT_ATOMS: atom_id res chain seq x y z
N MET A 1 -23.87 -40.55 -40.54
CA MET A 1 -23.03 -41.13 -39.47
C MET A 1 -21.79 -40.28 -39.32
N LEU A 2 -21.67 -39.52 -38.23
CA LEU A 2 -20.46 -38.73 -37.94
C LEU A 2 -19.35 -39.67 -37.46
N ARG A 3 -18.28 -39.75 -38.23
CA ARG A 3 -17.11 -40.60 -37.97
C ARG A 3 -16.24 -39.87 -36.93
N ILE A 4 -16.34 -40.30 -35.67
CA ILE A 4 -15.49 -39.80 -34.58
C ILE A 4 -14.09 -40.40 -34.81
N GLY A 5 -13.13 -39.51 -35.08
CA GLY A 5 -11.77 -39.87 -35.51
C GLY A 5 -10.92 -40.52 -34.41
N SER A 6 -10.13 -41.48 -34.85
CA SER A 6 -9.00 -42.19 -34.21
C SER A 6 -8.39 -41.53 -32.97
N THR A 7 -8.39 -42.26 -31.84
CA THR A 7 -7.61 -41.97 -30.64
C THR A 7 -6.11 -42.19 -30.91
N LYS A 8 -5.46 -41.20 -31.52
CA LYS A 8 -3.99 -41.16 -31.60
C LYS A 8 -3.45 -40.73 -30.23
N GLY A 9 -2.65 -41.57 -29.59
CA GLY A 9 -1.96 -41.25 -28.33
C GLY A 9 -0.84 -40.24 -28.56
N LEU A 10 -0.44 -39.53 -27.50
CA LEU A 10 0.73 -38.66 -27.54
C LEU A 10 2.00 -39.49 -27.76
N THR A 11 2.86 -39.01 -28.64
CA THR A 11 4.18 -39.60 -28.82
C THR A 11 5.14 -39.13 -27.72
N LEU A 12 6.12 -39.97 -27.37
CA LEU A 12 7.17 -39.58 -26.40
C LEU A 12 7.89 -38.29 -26.83
N ILE A 13 8.12 -38.12 -28.14
CA ILE A 13 8.79 -36.93 -28.67
C ILE A 13 7.93 -35.67 -28.54
N GLU A 14 6.61 -35.79 -28.67
CA GLU A 14 5.68 -34.67 -28.52
C GLU A 14 5.58 -34.21 -27.07
N VAL A 15 5.54 -35.15 -26.11
CA VAL A 15 5.62 -34.82 -24.68
C VAL A 15 6.94 -34.12 -24.36
N LEU A 16 8.05 -34.63 -24.90
CA LEU A 16 9.38 -34.05 -24.67
C LEU A 16 9.48 -32.64 -25.27
N LEU A 17 8.99 -32.44 -26.48
CA LEU A 17 8.94 -31.13 -27.14
C LEU A 17 8.06 -30.14 -26.37
N ALA A 18 6.90 -30.58 -25.88
CA ALA A 18 6.01 -29.76 -25.07
C ALA A 18 6.68 -29.30 -23.75
N LEU A 19 7.42 -30.20 -23.08
CA LEU A 19 8.17 -29.87 -21.86
C LEU A 19 9.32 -28.88 -22.13
N VAL A 20 10.03 -29.04 -23.25
CA VAL A 20 11.09 -28.09 -23.67
C VAL A 20 10.49 -26.70 -23.93
N ILE A 21 9.38 -26.62 -24.67
CA ILE A 21 8.70 -25.36 -24.96
C ILE A 21 8.16 -24.73 -23.66
N MET A 22 7.54 -25.51 -22.77
CA MET A 22 7.11 -25.04 -21.44
C MET A 22 8.28 -24.47 -20.64
N GLY A 23 9.42 -25.14 -20.61
CA GLY A 23 10.62 -24.67 -19.90
C GLY A 23 11.16 -23.35 -20.45
N LEU A 24 11.19 -23.20 -21.78
CA LEU A 24 11.59 -21.95 -22.44
C LEU A 24 10.61 -20.80 -22.11
N ILE A 25 9.30 -21.06 -22.14
CA ILE A 25 8.28 -20.06 -21.79
C ILE A 25 8.45 -19.60 -20.34
N ILE A 26 8.59 -20.54 -19.39
CA ILE A 26 8.79 -20.25 -17.95
C ILE A 26 10.07 -19.42 -17.74
N SER A 27 11.16 -19.77 -18.44
CA SER A 27 12.43 -19.03 -18.37
C SER A 27 12.30 -17.57 -18.82
N ILE A 28 11.43 -17.27 -19.79
CA ILE A 28 11.22 -15.92 -20.32
C ILE A 28 10.23 -15.12 -19.46
N THR A 29 9.28 -15.80 -18.79
CA THR A 29 8.21 -15.12 -18.03
C THR A 29 8.57 -14.76 -16.59
N LEU A 30 9.56 -15.42 -15.98
CA LEU A 30 9.96 -15.14 -14.59
C LEU A 30 10.40 -13.69 -14.27
N PRO A 31 11.14 -12.94 -15.11
CA PRO A 31 11.78 -11.69 -14.69
C PRO A 31 10.82 -10.55 -14.32
N ASN A 32 9.54 -10.61 -14.73
CA ASN A 32 8.58 -9.52 -14.53
C ASN A 32 7.58 -9.74 -13.38
N PHE A 33 7.63 -10.87 -12.67
CA PHE A 33 6.66 -11.15 -11.60
C PHE A 33 6.79 -10.20 -10.40
N ASN A 34 8.01 -9.71 -10.15
CA ASN A 34 8.27 -8.74 -9.06
C ASN A 34 7.52 -7.43 -9.26
N GLN A 35 7.41 -6.92 -10.50
CA GLN A 35 6.73 -5.65 -10.81
C GLN A 35 5.21 -5.74 -10.57
N LEU A 36 4.62 -6.93 -10.79
CA LEU A 36 3.19 -7.14 -10.55
C LEU A 36 2.87 -7.08 -9.05
N LEU A 37 3.69 -7.73 -8.21
CA LEU A 37 3.54 -7.70 -6.75
C LEU A 37 3.84 -6.31 -6.18
N GLU A 38 4.81 -5.59 -6.75
CA GLU A 38 5.16 -4.22 -6.38
C GLU A 38 3.97 -3.26 -6.48
N SER A 39 3.16 -3.41 -7.53
CA SER A 39 1.96 -2.58 -7.76
C SER A 39 0.85 -2.81 -6.72
N VAL A 40 0.81 -3.99 -6.09
CA VAL A 40 -0.22 -4.34 -5.08
C VAL A 40 0.12 -3.68 -3.73
N ASP A 41 1.39 -3.74 -3.33
CA ASP A 41 1.83 -3.20 -2.04
C ASP A 41 1.80 -1.67 -2.00
N GLN A 42 2.14 -1.00 -3.12
CA GLN A 42 2.08 0.46 -3.24
C GLN A 42 0.64 0.98 -3.08
N LYS A 43 -0.31 0.35 -3.78
CA LYS A 43 -1.74 0.69 -3.69
C LYS A 43 -2.29 0.45 -2.30
N ALA A 44 -1.89 -0.63 -1.65
CA ALA A 44 -2.31 -0.94 -0.28
C ALA A 44 -1.80 0.11 0.72
N ALA A 45 -0.51 0.47 0.65
CA ALA A 45 0.09 1.48 1.53
C ALA A 45 -0.57 2.86 1.36
N ARG A 46 -0.75 3.32 0.11
CA ARG A 46 -1.46 4.56 -0.21
C ARG A 46 -2.87 4.56 0.36
N ARG A 47 -3.65 3.52 0.07
CA ARG A 47 -5.04 3.40 0.52
C ARG A 47 -5.12 3.41 2.05
N GLN A 48 -4.22 2.72 2.74
CA GLN A 48 -4.18 2.67 4.19
C GLN A 48 -3.97 4.06 4.81
N MET A 49 -3.06 4.87 4.24
CA MET A 49 -2.73 6.20 4.76
C MET A 49 -3.85 7.21 4.50
N VAL A 50 -4.37 7.26 3.27
CA VAL A 50 -5.52 8.11 2.93
C VAL A 50 -6.72 7.75 3.80
N ASN A 51 -7.01 6.46 3.99
CA ASN A 51 -8.12 6.02 4.83
C ASN A 51 -7.93 6.41 6.30
N LEU A 52 -6.71 6.28 6.82
CA LEU A 52 -6.38 6.68 8.20
C LEU A 52 -6.62 8.17 8.40
N PHE A 53 -5.97 9.03 7.61
CA PHE A 53 -6.02 10.47 7.81
C PHE A 53 -7.41 11.03 7.54
N ASN A 54 -8.10 10.57 6.48
CA ASN A 54 -9.48 10.95 6.24
C ASN A 54 -10.42 10.49 7.38
N LYS A 55 -10.17 9.33 7.98
CA LYS A 55 -10.93 8.86 9.15
C LYS A 55 -10.70 9.76 10.36
N LEU A 56 -9.45 10.14 10.63
CA LEU A 56 -9.11 11.04 11.75
C LEU A 56 -9.69 12.43 11.55
N GLN A 57 -9.59 12.98 10.34
CA GLN A 57 -10.19 14.27 10.00
C GLN A 57 -11.71 14.24 10.18
N ARG A 58 -12.41 13.27 9.59
CA ARG A 58 -13.87 13.12 9.77
C ARG A 58 -14.24 12.98 11.23
N LYS A 59 -13.49 12.18 11.99
CA LYS A 59 -13.76 11.98 13.42
C LYS A 59 -13.55 13.27 14.22
N ALA A 60 -12.52 14.06 13.93
CA ALA A 60 -12.29 15.33 14.58
C ALA A 60 -13.46 16.31 14.34
N VAL A 61 -13.96 16.36 13.10
CA VAL A 61 -15.12 17.18 12.72
C VAL A 61 -16.39 16.70 13.41
N THR A 62 -16.71 15.41 13.34
CA THR A 62 -17.95 14.87 13.91
C THR A 62 -17.97 14.85 15.44
N ALA A 63 -16.84 14.54 16.08
CA ALA A 63 -16.75 14.48 17.55
C ALA A 63 -16.45 15.85 18.19
N ALA A 64 -16.20 16.89 17.39
CA ALA A 64 -15.75 18.20 17.84
C ALA A 64 -14.52 18.14 18.78
N GLN A 65 -13.64 17.17 18.58
CA GLN A 65 -12.45 16.92 19.40
C GLN A 65 -11.19 16.86 18.53
N ILE A 66 -10.05 17.28 19.09
CA ILE A 66 -8.77 17.19 18.39
C ILE A 66 -8.30 15.73 18.38
N GLU A 67 -8.17 15.16 17.19
CA GLU A 67 -7.67 13.79 16.99
C GLU A 67 -6.16 13.84 16.69
N LYS A 68 -5.36 13.03 17.39
CA LYS A 68 -3.89 13.06 17.28
C LYS A 68 -3.34 11.71 16.88
N VAL A 69 -2.40 11.70 15.94
CA VAL A 69 -1.61 10.52 15.56
C VAL A 69 -0.13 10.83 15.75
N ARG A 70 0.59 9.91 16.40
CA ARG A 70 2.04 10.03 16.63
C ARG A 70 2.81 9.06 15.77
N ILE A 71 3.99 9.46 15.37
CA ILE A 71 4.98 8.57 14.75
C ILE A 71 5.91 8.10 15.87
N GLU A 72 5.99 6.79 16.06
CA GLU A 72 6.83 6.12 17.06
C GLU A 72 7.33 4.80 16.48
N ASN A 73 8.64 4.54 16.54
CA ASN A 73 9.26 3.28 16.08
C ASN A 73 8.87 2.88 14.63
N ASN A 74 8.94 3.80 13.66
CA ASN A 74 8.48 3.60 12.28
C ASN A 74 7.00 3.18 12.14
N ARG A 75 6.17 3.50 13.13
CA ARG A 75 4.74 3.20 13.10
C ARG A 75 3.93 4.44 13.45
N LEU A 76 2.74 4.52 12.86
CA LEU A 76 1.75 5.52 13.20
C LEU A 76 0.86 4.96 14.30
N ILE A 77 0.90 5.61 15.45
CA ILE A 77 0.13 5.24 16.64
C ILE A 77 -1.01 6.24 16.80
N TYR A 78 -2.22 5.74 16.67
CA TYR A 78 -3.43 6.46 17.00
C TYR A 78 -3.99 5.94 18.32
N ARG A 79 -4.38 6.86 19.21
CA ARG A 79 -5.08 6.53 20.45
C ARG A 79 -6.42 7.23 20.43
N ASN A 80 -7.50 6.46 20.50
CA ASN A 80 -8.85 7.03 20.51
C ASN A 80 -9.21 7.60 21.90
N SER A 81 -10.36 8.26 21.99
CA SER A 81 -10.88 8.83 23.24
C SER A 81 -11.17 7.78 24.32
N ALA A 82 -11.37 6.50 23.95
CA ALA A 82 -11.52 5.38 24.88
C ALA A 82 -10.17 4.81 25.37
N GLY A 83 -9.04 5.35 24.89
CA GLY A 83 -7.69 4.89 25.25
C GLY A 83 -7.17 3.73 24.41
N GLU A 84 -7.96 3.18 23.48
CA GLU A 84 -7.56 2.08 22.61
C GLU A 84 -6.47 2.54 21.63
N LYS A 85 -5.39 1.74 21.57
CA LYS A 85 -4.24 1.97 20.71
C LYS A 85 -4.41 1.22 19.39
N THR A 86 -4.50 1.95 18.28
CA THR A 86 -4.44 1.38 16.94
C THR A 86 -3.08 1.70 16.31
N VAL A 87 -2.42 0.68 15.77
CA VAL A 87 -1.10 0.81 15.15
C VAL A 87 -1.24 0.64 13.64
N PHE A 88 -0.76 1.62 12.89
CA PHE A 88 -0.68 1.65 11.44
C PHE A 88 0.79 1.61 11.03
N GLY A 89 1.10 0.91 9.94
CA GLY A 89 2.49 0.63 9.56
C GLY A 89 2.73 -0.75 8.97
N ARG A 90 1.70 -1.61 8.88
CA ARG A 90 1.85 -2.92 8.21
C ARG A 90 2.26 -2.70 6.75
N GLY A 91 3.28 -3.44 6.30
CA GLY A 91 3.86 -3.31 4.96
C GLY A 91 4.88 -2.15 4.80
N MET A 92 5.15 -1.38 5.85
CA MET A 92 6.14 -0.31 5.84
C MET A 92 7.40 -0.73 6.59
N GLN A 93 8.54 -0.55 5.93
CA GLN A 93 9.86 -0.68 6.52
C GLN A 93 10.23 0.58 7.30
N GLN A 94 9.93 1.77 6.75
CA GLN A 94 10.27 3.05 7.35
C GLN A 94 9.19 4.12 7.18
N ILE A 95 9.05 4.96 8.22
CA ILE A 95 8.19 6.15 8.21
C ILE A 95 9.05 7.31 8.72
N LYS A 96 9.47 8.18 7.81
CA LYS A 96 10.29 9.35 8.12
C LYS A 96 9.45 10.62 8.05
N LEU A 97 9.51 11.43 9.10
CA LEU A 97 8.95 12.78 9.09
C LEU A 97 9.92 13.69 8.32
N GLU A 98 9.48 14.27 7.21
CA GLU A 98 10.26 15.25 6.45
C GLU A 98 9.98 16.67 6.92
N LYS A 99 8.69 17.02 7.09
CA LYS A 99 8.26 18.34 7.55
C LYS A 99 6.96 18.25 8.35
N GLY A 100 6.71 19.27 9.16
CA GLY A 100 5.47 19.42 9.91
C GLY A 100 5.60 18.94 11.35
N SER A 101 4.49 18.46 11.90
CA SER A 101 4.36 18.21 13.34
C SER A 101 4.18 16.73 13.67
N ASN A 102 4.77 16.32 14.80
CA ASN A 102 4.53 15.03 15.43
C ASN A 102 4.25 15.28 16.93
N PRO A 103 3.04 15.01 17.47
CA PRO A 103 1.88 14.42 16.79
C PRO A 103 1.32 15.26 15.65
N LEU A 104 0.90 14.59 14.58
CA LEU A 104 -0.02 15.16 13.60
C LEU A 104 -1.40 15.26 14.26
N SER A 105 -2.00 16.44 14.20
CA SER A 105 -3.29 16.76 14.80
C SER A 105 -4.32 17.13 13.73
N PHE A 106 -5.55 16.66 13.89
CA PHE A 106 -6.71 17.03 13.10
C PHE A 106 -7.68 17.80 13.99
N TYR A 107 -8.21 18.91 13.45
CA TYR A 107 -9.02 19.85 14.21
C TYR A 107 -10.51 19.75 13.83
N PRO A 108 -11.44 20.15 14.73
CA PRO A 108 -12.88 20.12 14.46
C PRO A 108 -13.35 20.93 13.25
N ASN A 109 -12.59 21.95 12.84
CA ASN A 109 -12.87 22.76 11.66
C ASN A 109 -12.44 22.10 10.33
N GLY A 110 -11.95 20.85 10.37
CA GLY A 110 -11.47 20.13 9.21
C GLY A 110 -9.99 20.38 8.85
N SER A 111 -9.33 21.35 9.50
CA SER A 111 -7.91 21.61 9.27
C SER A 111 -7.00 20.56 9.92
N SER A 112 -5.72 20.60 9.59
CA SER A 112 -4.70 19.75 10.21
C SER A 112 -3.49 20.57 10.67
N SER A 113 -2.60 19.97 11.46
CA SER A 113 -1.34 20.60 11.81
C SER A 113 -0.30 20.56 10.67
N GLY A 114 -0.62 19.87 9.57
CA GLY A 114 0.22 19.71 8.39
C GLY A 114 1.38 18.73 8.60
N VAL A 115 1.61 17.86 7.62
CA VAL A 115 2.76 16.94 7.66
C VAL A 115 3.21 16.52 6.25
N GLN A 116 4.52 16.31 6.10
CA GLN A 116 5.10 15.59 4.97
C GLN A 116 5.86 14.37 5.51
N LEU A 117 5.48 13.18 5.03
CA LEU A 117 6.04 11.90 5.42
C LEU A 117 6.65 11.21 4.21
N LEU A 118 7.84 10.65 4.39
CA LEU A 118 8.44 9.70 3.46
C LEU A 118 8.29 8.30 4.02
N LEU A 119 7.53 7.46 3.33
CA LEU A 119 7.33 6.07 3.64
C LEU A 119 8.21 5.21 2.75
N ILE A 120 8.83 4.19 3.33
CA ILE A 120 9.55 3.14 2.59
C ILE A 120 8.81 1.83 2.86
N THR A 121 8.33 1.17 1.82
CA THR A 121 7.66 -0.14 1.94
C THR A 121 8.68 -1.25 2.14
N ASN A 122 8.21 -2.44 2.53
CA ASN A 122 9.09 -3.61 2.68
C ASN A 122 9.83 -4.00 1.39
N ASN A 123 9.32 -3.60 0.22
CA ASN A 123 9.91 -3.90 -1.08
C ASN A 123 10.87 -2.78 -1.55
N GLY A 124 11.12 -1.76 -0.72
CA GLY A 124 12.03 -0.65 -1.02
C GLY A 124 11.37 0.56 -1.70
N ASN A 125 10.06 0.50 -2.00
CA ASN A 125 9.37 1.60 -2.68
C ASN A 125 9.21 2.80 -1.78
N LYS A 126 9.42 3.99 -2.34
CA LYS A 126 9.31 5.25 -1.62
C LYS A 126 8.00 5.95 -1.98
N ILE A 127 7.24 6.29 -0.96
CA ILE A 127 5.95 6.98 -1.09
C ILE A 127 6.01 8.24 -0.24
N LYS A 128 5.78 9.39 -0.87
CA LYS A 128 5.64 10.66 -0.19
C LYS A 128 4.17 10.90 0.13
N ILE A 129 3.88 11.27 1.36
CA ILE A 129 2.54 11.62 1.81
C ILE A 129 2.56 13.02 2.37
N GLU A 130 1.61 13.82 1.92
CA GLU A 130 1.41 15.18 2.38
C GLU A 130 0.00 15.34 2.91
N VAL A 131 -0.11 15.96 4.09
CA VAL A 131 -1.39 16.39 4.65
C VAL A 131 -1.37 17.91 4.68
N ASP A 132 -2.30 18.52 3.96
CA ASP A 132 -2.41 19.97 3.89
C ASP A 132 -2.90 20.55 5.22
N LYS A 133 -2.29 21.68 5.63
CA LYS A 133 -2.56 22.29 6.93
C LYS A 133 -3.96 22.91 7.00
N ILE A 134 -4.46 23.44 5.89
CA ILE A 134 -5.70 24.24 5.87
C ILE A 134 -6.90 23.32 5.64
N THR A 135 -6.83 22.50 4.61
CA THR A 135 -7.90 21.64 4.14
C THR A 135 -7.91 20.26 4.80
N GLY A 136 -6.80 19.86 5.45
CA GLY A 136 -6.62 18.52 6.01
C GLY A 136 -6.60 17.39 4.97
N GLN A 137 -6.59 17.73 3.68
CA GLN A 137 -6.56 16.74 2.60
C GLN A 137 -5.24 16.00 2.57
N THR A 138 -5.30 14.70 2.24
CA THR A 138 -4.14 13.84 2.11
C THR A 138 -3.81 13.60 0.63
N THR A 139 -2.62 14.00 0.22
CA THR A 139 -2.05 13.73 -1.11
C THR A 139 -0.97 12.67 -0.98
N VAL A 140 -0.88 11.78 -1.97
CA VAL A 140 0.11 10.69 -2.00
C VAL A 140 0.78 10.66 -3.35
N GLU A 141 2.10 10.75 -3.35
CA GLU A 141 2.96 10.77 -4.54
C GLU A 141 4.00 9.66 -4.45
N GLU A 142 4.29 9.02 -5.57
CA GLU A 142 5.37 8.03 -5.68
C GLU A 142 6.70 8.75 -5.92
N VAL A 143 7.74 8.33 -5.20
CA VAL A 143 9.10 8.86 -5.36
C VAL A 143 9.94 7.78 -6.01
N LYS A 144 10.47 8.07 -7.19
CA LYS A 144 11.43 7.20 -7.90
C LYS A 144 12.82 7.29 -7.28
#